data_AF-A0A381XL71-F1
#
_entry.id   AF-A0A381XL71-F1
#
_cell.length_a   1.000
_cell.length_b   1.000
_cell.length_c   1.000
_cell.angle_alpha   90.00
_cell.angle_beta   90.00
_cell.angle_gamma   90.00
#
_symmetry.space_group_name_H-M   'P 1'
#
loop_
_entity.id
_entity.type
_entity.pdbx_description
1 polymer ?
#
loop_
_entity_poly.entity_id
_entity_poly.type
_entity_poly.pdbx_seq_one_letter_code
_entity_poly.pdbx_strand_id
1 'polypeptide(L)'
;MIMGDHSKCGINTTFNTGTTVGINCNLYGSTIHKKHISSFTWGSAVDDYTTYKLDKALAVNNTVMSRRQHNLSKYEKELLENIFQLTTG
;
A
#
# COMPACT_ATOMS: atom_id res chain seq x y z
N MET A 1 -14.98 -2.14 5.30
CA MET A 1 -13.73 -1.70 4.65
C MET A 1 -13.11 -2.91 3.98
N ILE A 2 -12.45 -2.73 2.84
CA ILE A 2 -11.57 -3.74 2.26
C ILE A 2 -10.20 -3.10 2.02
N MET A 3 -9.13 -3.77 2.42
CA MET A 3 -7.75 -3.30 2.27
C MET A 3 -6.92 -4.37 1.56
N GLY A 4 -6.23 -3.97 0.50
CA GLY A 4 -5.35 -4.84 -0.27
C GLY A 4 -4.07 -5.22 0.48
N ASP A 5 -3.44 -6.28 0.00
CA ASP A 5 -2.23 -6.84 0.59
C ASP A 5 -1.07 -5.84 0.65
N HIS A 6 -0.19 -6.08 1.61
CA HIS A 6 1.01 -5.28 1.89
C HIS A 6 0.78 -3.81 2.25
N SER A 7 -0.48 -3.36 2.26
CA SER A 7 -0.88 -2.06 2.75
C SER A 7 -0.72 -1.95 4.26
N LYS A 8 -0.36 -0.76 4.71
CA LYS A 8 -0.09 -0.42 6.11
C LYS A 8 -0.82 0.87 6.43
N CYS A 9 -1.33 0.95 7.65
CA CYS A 9 -1.93 2.15 8.20
C CYS A 9 -1.21 2.56 9.48
N GLY A 10 -1.17 3.86 9.73
CA GLY A 10 -0.69 4.44 10.96
C GLY A 10 -1.61 4.15 12.13
N ILE A 11 -1.08 4.33 13.34
CA ILE A 11 -1.90 4.30 14.55
C ILE A 11 -2.88 5.46 14.50
N ASN A 12 -4.12 5.21 14.94
CA ASN A 12 -5.20 6.20 14.95
C ASN A 12 -5.61 6.70 13.55
N THR A 13 -5.34 5.91 12.51
CA THR A 13 -5.82 6.19 11.17
C THR A 13 -7.31 5.86 11.05
N THR A 14 -8.10 6.81 10.53
CA THR A 14 -9.57 6.69 10.43
C THR A 14 -10.01 6.40 8.99
N PHE A 15 -10.94 5.46 8.83
CA PHE A 15 -11.52 5.09 7.55
C PHE A 15 -13.05 5.03 7.61
N ASN A 16 -13.70 5.47 6.54
CA ASN A 16 -15.15 5.35 6.41
C ASN A 16 -15.61 3.92 6.09
N THR A 17 -16.86 3.62 6.40
CA THR A 17 -17.55 2.43 5.88
C THR A 17 -17.51 2.42 4.35
N GLY A 18 -17.19 1.27 3.77
CA GLY A 18 -17.04 1.12 2.32
C GLY A 18 -15.75 1.69 1.73
N THR A 19 -14.78 2.13 2.55
CA THR A 19 -13.47 2.52 2.05
C THR A 19 -12.75 1.32 1.42
N THR A 20 -12.22 1.52 0.21
CA THR A 20 -11.39 0.54 -0.52
C THR A 20 -9.96 1.06 -0.60
N VAL A 21 -9.03 0.26 -0.09
CA VAL A 21 -7.59 0.54 -0.11
C VAL A 21 -6.92 -0.45 -1.03
N GLY A 22 -6.15 0.03 -2.00
CA GLY A 22 -5.36 -0.81 -2.91
C GLY A 22 -4.23 -1.56 -2.23
N ILE A 23 -3.38 -2.21 -3.02
CA ILE A 23 -2.20 -2.92 -2.51
C ILE A 23 -1.03 -1.96 -2.30
N ASN A 24 -0.09 -2.31 -1.42
CA ASN A 24 1.11 -1.51 -1.14
C ASN A 24 0.78 -0.03 -0.83
N CYS A 25 -0.27 0.26 -0.08
CA CYS A 25 -0.50 1.61 0.42
C CYS A 25 0.25 1.82 1.74
N ASN A 26 0.80 3.00 1.96
CA ASN A 26 1.30 3.42 3.27
C ASN A 26 0.58 4.69 3.71
N LEU A 27 -0.42 4.50 4.56
CA LEU A 27 -1.35 5.53 4.98
C LEU A 27 -1.06 5.93 6.42
N TYR A 28 -0.98 7.22 6.70
CA TYR A 28 -0.74 7.73 8.05
C TYR A 28 -1.56 8.99 8.31
N GLY A 29 -1.44 9.53 9.51
CA GLY A 29 -2.22 10.66 9.98
C GLY A 29 -3.50 10.24 10.70
N SER A 30 -4.08 11.20 11.41
CA SER A 30 -5.26 11.02 12.28
C SER A 30 -6.57 11.46 11.65
N THR A 31 -6.52 12.00 10.43
CA THR A 31 -7.70 12.45 9.69
C THR A 31 -8.32 11.32 8.87
N ILE A 32 -9.57 11.50 8.47
CA ILE A 32 -10.28 10.51 7.66
C ILE A 32 -9.72 10.44 6.23
N HIS A 33 -9.37 9.24 5.78
CA HIS A 33 -8.88 9.05 4.40
C HIS A 33 -10.00 9.09 3.36
N LYS A 34 -9.60 9.23 2.09
CA LYS A 34 -10.48 9.14 0.91
C LYS A 34 -11.19 7.77 0.87
N LYS A 35 -12.40 7.72 0.33
CA LYS A 35 -13.20 6.48 0.18
C LYS A 35 -12.54 5.47 -0.77
N HIS A 36 -11.76 5.93 -1.74
CA HIS A 36 -11.00 5.09 -2.65
C HIS A 36 -9.54 5.53 -2.64
N ILE A 37 -8.64 4.58 -2.38
CA ILE A 37 -7.19 4.80 -2.33
C ILE A 37 -6.54 3.81 -3.30
N SER A 38 -5.93 4.35 -4.36
CA SER A 38 -5.27 3.55 -5.40
C SER A 38 -4.06 2.80 -4.86
N SER A 39 -3.71 1.67 -5.47
CA SER A 39 -2.50 0.92 -5.14
C SER A 39 -1.25 1.80 -5.23
N PHE A 40 -0.24 1.49 -4.42
CA PHE A 40 1.01 2.26 -4.34
C PHE A 40 0.80 3.73 -3.95
N THR A 41 -0.15 4.00 -3.06
CA THR A 41 -0.32 5.32 -2.44
C THR A 41 0.51 5.45 -1.17
N TRP A 42 1.24 6.55 -1.00
CA TRP A 42 1.94 6.92 0.23
C TRP A 42 1.49 8.31 0.68
N GLY A 43 0.92 8.43 1.88
CA GLY A 43 0.52 9.75 2.39
C GLY A 43 -0.62 9.76 3.39
N SER A 44 -1.12 10.96 3.65
CA SER A 44 -2.27 11.23 4.51
C SER A 44 -3.27 12.13 3.78
N ALA A 45 -4.45 12.35 4.38
CA ALA A 45 -5.38 13.33 3.83
C ALA A 45 -4.92 14.79 4.06
N VAL A 46 -3.95 15.02 4.96
CA VAL A 46 -3.41 16.34 5.30
C VAL A 46 -2.14 16.65 4.52
N ASP A 47 -1.25 15.66 4.36
CA ASP A 47 0.08 15.81 3.75
C ASP A 47 0.07 15.50 2.24
N ASP A 48 -1.13 15.36 1.68
CA ASP A 48 -1.39 14.82 0.35
C ASP A 48 -0.89 13.37 0.14
N TYR A 49 -1.30 12.82 -0.99
CA TYR A 49 -0.93 11.48 -1.42
C TYR A 49 0.11 11.56 -2.53
N THR A 50 1.11 10.69 -2.44
CA THR A 50 2.19 10.56 -3.42
C THR A 50 2.34 9.11 -3.84
N THR A 51 3.03 8.86 -4.95
CA THR A 51 3.33 7.50 -5.40
C THR A 51 4.35 6.84 -4.48
N TYR A 52 3.98 5.69 -3.92
CA TYR A 52 4.90 4.84 -3.20
C TYR A 52 5.85 4.16 -4.19
N LYS A 53 7.14 4.51 -4.12
CA LYS A 53 8.16 3.96 -5.02
C LYS A 53 8.20 2.43 -4.95
N LEU A 54 8.16 1.81 -6.13
CA LEU A 54 8.08 0.36 -6.32
C LEU A 54 9.27 -0.40 -5.70
N ASP A 55 10.48 0.10 -5.90
CA ASP A 55 11.72 -0.46 -5.32
C ASP A 55 11.63 -0.54 -3.78
N LYS A 56 11.15 0.53 -3.15
CA LYS A 56 10.94 0.61 -1.71
C LYS A 56 9.81 -0.31 -1.26
N ALA A 57 8.71 -0.38 -2.00
CA ALA A 57 7.61 -1.31 -1.71
C ALA A 57 8.08 -2.77 -1.72
N LEU A 58 8.81 -3.19 -2.75
CA LEU A 58 9.35 -4.55 -2.88
C LEU A 58 10.32 -4.90 -1.75
N ALA A 59 11.21 -3.96 -1.38
CA ALA A 59 12.14 -4.16 -0.26
C ALA A 59 11.42 -4.37 1.09
N VAL A 60 10.36 -3.59 1.34
CA VAL A 60 9.53 -3.77 2.55
C VAL A 60 8.78 -5.09 2.50
N ASN A 61 8.23 -5.48 1.34
CA ASN A 61 7.47 -6.73 1.21
C ASN A 61 8.36 -7.94 1.49
N ASN A 62 9.57 -7.96 0.92
CA ASN A 62 10.54 -9.00 1.22
C ASN A 62 10.87 -9.04 2.72
N THR A 63 11.16 -7.89 3.32
CA THR A 63 11.47 -7.80 4.77
C THR A 63 10.33 -8.33 5.65
N VAL A 64 9.07 -7.99 5.33
CA VAL A 64 7.91 -8.42 6.11
C VAL A 64 7.64 -9.92 5.93
N MET A 65 7.77 -10.44 4.71
CA MET A 65 7.57 -11.87 4.42
C MET A 65 8.64 -12.73 5.07
N SER A 66 9.91 -12.31 5.06
CA SER A 66 11.01 -13.09 5.64
C SER A 66 10.85 -13.31 7.15
N ARG A 67 10.14 -12.42 7.87
CA ARG A 67 9.79 -12.63 9.29
C ARG A 67 8.91 -13.86 9.53
N ARG A 68 8.19 -14.30 8.51
CA ARG A 68 7.35 -15.51 8.51
C ARG A 68 7.99 -16.66 7.74
N GLN A 69 9.31 -16.60 7.50
CA GLN A 69 10.05 -17.60 6.72
C GLN A 69 9.55 -17.76 5.27
N HIS A 70 8.91 -16.73 4.72
CA HIS A 70 8.53 -16.66 3.31
C HIS A 70 9.42 -15.65 2.57
N ASN A 71 9.67 -15.91 1.29
CA ASN A 71 10.39 -14.99 0.42
C ASN A 71 9.44 -14.47 -0.66
N LEU A 72 9.62 -13.22 -1.07
CA LEU A 72 8.90 -12.67 -2.21
C LEU A 72 9.37 -13.38 -3.48
N SER A 73 8.49 -14.17 -4.10
CA SER A 73 8.83 -14.92 -5.29
C SER A 73 9.03 -14.01 -6.51
N LYS A 74 9.70 -14.54 -7.54
CA LYS A 74 9.86 -13.84 -8.82
C LYS A 74 8.50 -13.47 -9.45
N TYR A 75 7.53 -14.39 -9.39
CA TYR A 75 6.19 -14.18 -9.95
C TYR A 75 5.42 -13.08 -9.19
N GLU A 76 5.50 -13.06 -7.86
CA GLU A 76 4.88 -11.99 -7.07
C GLU A 76 5.52 -10.63 -7.36
N LYS A 77 6.84 -10.58 -7.50
CA LYS A 77 7.55 -9.36 -7.89
C LYS A 77 7.06 -8.85 -9.25
N GLU A 78 7.01 -9.72 -10.26
CA GLU A 78 6.53 -9.37 -11.60
C GLU A 78 5.07 -8.92 -11.58
N LEU A 79 4.21 -9.57 -10.80
CA LEU A 79 2.82 -9.16 -10.60
C LEU A 79 2.73 -7.75 -10.01
N LEU A 80 3.49 -7.48 -8.95
CA LEU A 80 3.53 -6.17 -8.30
C LEU A 80 4.06 -5.07 -9.24
N GLU A 81 5.05 -5.39 -10.07
CA GLU A 81 5.57 -4.49 -11.11
C GLU A 81 4.50 -4.15 -12.14
N ASN A 82 3.75 -5.15 -12.64
CA ASN A 82 2.65 -4.92 -13.58
C ASN A 82 1.53 -4.06 -12.96
N ILE A 83 1.13 -4.34 -11.71
CA ILE A 83 0.10 -3.54 -11.03
C ILE A 83 0.58 -2.11 -10.82
N PHE A 84 1.86 -1.90 -10.51
CA PHE A 84 2.44 -0.57 -10.39
C PHE A 84 2.31 0.22 -11.69
N GLN A 85 2.67 -0.37 -12.83
CA GLN A 85 2.54 0.26 -14.15
C GLN A 85 1.07 0.60 -14.48
N LEU A 86 0.13 -0.30 -14.18
CA LEU A 86 -1.30 -0.09 -14.42
C LEU A 86 -1.93 0.98 -13.53
N THR A 87 -1.32 1.28 -12.37
CA THR A 87 -1.92 2.20 -11.38
C THR A 87 -1.27 3.58 -11.37
N THR A 88 -0.01 3.68 -11.79
CA THR A 88 0.81 4.90 -11.66
C THR A 88 1.30 5.48 -12.99
N GLY A 89 1.06 4.75 -14.10
CA GLY A 89 1.28 5.23 -15.46
C GLY A 89 0.23 6.21 -15.94
#